data_AF-A0A1C5CJG0-F1
#
_entry.id   AF-A0A1C5CJG0-F1
#
_cell.length_a   1.000
_cell.length_b   1.000
_cell.length_c   1.000
_cell.angle_alpha   90.00
_cell.angle_beta   90.00
_cell.angle_gamma   90.00
#
_symmetry.space_group_name_H-M   'P 1'
#
loop_
_entity.id
_entity.type
_entity.pdbx_description
1 polymer ?
#
loop_
_entity_poly.entity_id
_entity_poly.type
_entity_poly.pdbx_seq_one_letter_code
_entity_poly.pdbx_strand_id
1 'polypeptide(L)'
;MSTPPHHPPTSYGSVASCHICGAIPAVHAVVRGHRGLVVTLRFLTEEGAFCRTCGTATYRRMTSDTLWQGWWGLLSVFAAPVTMVMNIGARSRIRALPHPVGNLRPQLAPGRRVLARPPALVIMAALVVALGAVVVPKLIPHTQPTFTAGDCIRNHAKWPEQDLEEVGCSSPEAEYWISDGDKCWGRDWLLYLEYSAEKKTLCAHPMSK
;
A
#
# COMPACT_ATOMS: atom_id res chain seq x y z
N MET A 1 13.91 4.61 36.15
CA MET A 1 13.58 3.27 36.68
C MET A 1 13.91 2.25 35.62
N SER A 2 15.02 1.54 35.81
CA SER A 2 15.61 0.62 34.83
C SER A 2 15.00 -0.77 35.00
N THR A 3 14.33 -1.29 33.98
CA THR A 3 13.73 -2.63 33.99
C THR A 3 14.84 -3.70 33.97
N PRO A 4 14.83 -4.70 34.87
CA PRO A 4 15.88 -5.73 34.90
C PRO A 4 15.78 -6.67 33.68
N PRO A 5 16.91 -7.15 33.14
CA PRO A 5 16.91 -8.08 32.02
C PRO A 5 16.36 -9.46 32.44
N HIS A 6 15.21 -9.84 31.87
CA HIS A 6 14.69 -11.20 31.99
C HIS A 6 15.52 -12.16 31.11
N HIS A 7 16.29 -13.04 31.76
CA HIS A 7 16.85 -14.22 31.09
C HIS A 7 15.76 -15.30 31.00
N PRO A 8 15.48 -15.86 29.81
CA PRO A 8 14.61 -17.03 29.72
C PRO A 8 15.31 -18.24 30.35
N PRO A 9 14.61 -19.05 31.18
CA PRO A 9 15.18 -20.30 31.67
C PRO A 9 15.39 -21.27 30.51
N THR A 10 16.62 -21.75 30.35
CA THR A 10 16.97 -22.86 29.46
C THR A 10 16.23 -24.13 29.89
N SER A 11 15.37 -24.68 29.02
CA SER A 11 14.59 -25.88 29.32
C SER A 11 15.42 -27.16 29.18
N TYR A 12 15.78 -27.78 30.30
CA TYR A 12 16.08 -29.21 30.34
C TYR A 12 14.77 -29.95 30.68
N GLY A 13 14.26 -30.75 29.74
CA GLY A 13 13.54 -32.00 30.03
C GLY A 13 12.19 -31.97 30.77
N SER A 14 11.46 -30.86 30.88
CA SER A 14 10.07 -30.87 31.34
C SER A 14 9.10 -30.61 30.18
N VAL A 15 8.11 -31.48 29.99
CA VAL A 15 7.05 -31.26 29.00
C VAL A 15 6.23 -30.06 29.45
N ALA A 16 6.50 -28.89 28.85
CA ALA A 16 5.78 -27.67 29.17
C ALA A 16 4.28 -27.85 28.87
N SER A 17 3.43 -27.42 29.81
CA SER A 17 1.98 -27.40 29.66
C SER A 17 1.49 -26.02 29.24
N CYS A 18 0.36 -25.98 28.53
CA CYS A 18 -0.23 -24.73 28.07
C CYS A 18 -0.72 -23.93 29.28
N HIS A 19 -0.29 -22.68 29.44
CA HIS A 19 -0.73 -21.84 30.56
C HIS A 19 -2.23 -21.49 30.52
N ILE A 20 -2.88 -21.65 29.34
CA ILE A 20 -4.32 -21.38 29.18
C ILE A 20 -5.16 -22.60 29.54
N CYS A 21 -4.89 -23.75 28.91
CA CYS A 21 -5.74 -24.95 29.01
C CYS A 21 -5.10 -26.12 29.76
N GLY A 22 -3.83 -26.02 30.13
CA GLY A 22 -3.05 -27.08 30.78
C GLY A 22 -2.60 -28.22 29.86
N ALA A 23 -2.99 -28.21 28.58
CA ALA A 23 -2.66 -29.31 27.66
C ALA A 23 -1.18 -29.36 27.29
N ILE A 24 -0.71 -30.56 26.94
CA ILE A 24 0.64 -30.85 26.45
C ILE A 24 0.59 -31.42 25.02
N PRO A 25 1.66 -31.30 24.21
CA PRO A 25 2.86 -30.50 24.47
C PRO A 25 2.61 -29.00 24.21
N ALA A 26 3.31 -28.14 24.95
CA ALA A 26 3.32 -26.69 24.75
C ALA A 26 4.73 -26.17 24.43
N VAL A 27 4.79 -25.02 23.77
CA VAL A 27 6.05 -24.34 23.44
C VAL A 27 6.00 -22.90 23.93
N HIS A 28 7.12 -22.40 24.43
CA HIS A 28 7.26 -20.97 24.72
C HIS A 28 7.25 -20.17 23.42
N ALA A 29 6.26 -19.28 23.31
CA ALA A 29 6.09 -18.39 22.19
C ALA A 29 5.68 -17.01 22.68
N VAL A 30 6.17 -15.99 21.98
CA VAL A 30 5.81 -14.59 22.20
C VAL A 30 4.97 -14.15 21.01
N VAL A 31 3.69 -13.89 21.24
CA VAL A 31 2.77 -13.40 20.23
C VAL A 31 2.59 -11.90 20.45
N ARG A 32 2.96 -11.11 19.46
CA ARG A 32 2.83 -9.65 19.47
C ARG A 32 1.59 -9.23 18.69
N GLY A 33 0.87 -8.25 19.20
CA GLY A 33 -0.26 -7.61 18.55
C GLY A 33 -0.07 -6.10 18.54
N HIS A 34 -0.61 -5.44 17.53
CA HIS A 34 -0.57 -4.00 17.43
C HIS A 34 -1.99 -3.47 17.34
N ARG A 35 -2.47 -2.76 18.37
CA ARG A 35 -3.78 -2.10 18.34
C ARG A 35 -3.58 -0.60 18.16
N GLY A 36 -3.92 -0.09 16.98
CA GLY A 36 -4.04 1.34 16.74
C GLY A 36 -5.49 1.79 16.90
N LEU A 37 -5.77 2.60 17.92
CA LEU A 37 -6.92 3.50 17.84
C LEU A 37 -6.43 4.80 17.18
N VAL A 38 -7.30 5.53 16.49
CA VAL A 38 -7.00 6.80 15.77
C VAL A 38 -6.10 7.75 16.58
N VAL A 39 -6.14 7.69 17.92
CA VAL A 39 -5.37 8.54 18.84
C VAL A 39 -4.33 7.77 19.69
N THR A 40 -4.41 6.43 19.81
CA THR A 40 -3.50 5.68 20.70
C THR A 40 -2.93 4.42 20.03
N LEU A 41 -1.61 4.29 20.07
CA LEU A 41 -0.87 3.10 19.65
C LEU A 41 -0.60 2.22 20.87
N ARG A 42 -1.13 1.00 20.89
CA ARG A 42 -0.80 0.01 21.92
C ARG A 42 -0.17 -1.22 21.29
N PHE A 43 1.09 -1.46 21.66
CA PHE A 43 1.76 -2.74 21.42
C PHE A 43 1.32 -3.72 22.51
N LEU A 44 0.64 -4.79 22.13
CA LEU A 44 0.32 -5.89 23.04
C LEU A 44 1.34 -7.00 22.81
N THR A 45 1.87 -7.55 23.89
CA THR A 45 2.74 -8.73 23.82
C THR A 45 2.16 -9.76 24.78
N GLU A 46 1.82 -10.94 24.26
CA GLU A 46 1.44 -12.10 25.07
C GLU A 46 2.55 -13.15 24.96
N GLU A 47 3.17 -13.45 26.09
CA GLU A 47 4.27 -14.39 26.22
C GLU A 47 3.87 -15.53 27.14
N GLY A 48 4.10 -16.77 26.71
CA GLY A 48 3.84 -17.94 27.53
C GLY A 48 4.03 -19.26 26.80
N ALA A 49 3.87 -20.36 27.55
CA ALA A 49 3.82 -21.70 26.97
C ALA A 49 2.44 -21.94 26.37
N PHE A 50 2.35 -22.12 25.06
CA PHE A 50 1.10 -22.36 24.34
C PHE A 50 1.08 -23.74 23.71
N CYS A 51 -0.03 -24.47 23.84
CA CYS A 51 -0.31 -25.62 22.99
C CYS A 51 -0.73 -25.17 21.58
N ARG A 52 -0.72 -26.10 20.62
CA ARG A 52 -1.07 -25.84 19.21
C ARG A 52 -2.40 -25.08 19.05
N THR A 53 -3.47 -25.54 19.71
CA THR A 53 -4.82 -24.97 19.54
C THR A 53 -4.93 -23.57 20.15
N CYS A 54 -4.55 -23.41 21.41
CA CYS A 54 -4.65 -22.11 22.11
C CYS A 54 -3.69 -21.08 21.52
N GLY A 55 -2.45 -21.47 21.19
CA GLY A 55 -1.50 -20.58 20.51
C GLY A 55 -2.00 -20.13 19.14
N THR A 56 -2.64 -21.02 18.37
CA THR A 56 -3.25 -20.66 17.08
C THR A 56 -4.41 -19.70 17.25
N ALA A 57 -5.26 -19.89 18.27
CA ALA A 57 -6.38 -19.01 18.58
C ALA A 57 -5.90 -17.60 18.96
N THR A 58 -4.92 -17.51 19.86
CA THR A 58 -4.30 -16.24 20.29
C THR A 58 -3.66 -15.52 19.13
N TYR A 59 -2.85 -16.21 18.31
CA TYR A 59 -2.27 -15.64 17.09
C TYR A 59 -3.34 -15.05 16.15
N ARG A 60 -4.39 -15.83 15.84
CA ARG A 60 -5.46 -15.37 14.93
C ARG A 60 -6.20 -14.14 15.47
N ARG A 61 -6.51 -14.12 16.77
CA ARG A 61 -7.16 -12.98 17.41
C ARG A 61 -6.29 -11.72 17.30
N MET A 62 -5.01 -11.82 17.68
CA MET A 62 -4.09 -10.68 17.67
C MET A 62 -3.78 -10.17 16.26
N THR A 63 -3.58 -11.07 15.30
CA THR A 63 -3.39 -10.68 13.90
C THR A 63 -4.64 -10.00 13.34
N SER A 64 -5.84 -10.50 13.68
CA SER A 64 -7.08 -9.86 13.26
C SER A 64 -7.27 -8.48 13.89
N ASP A 65 -6.96 -8.32 15.18
CA ASP A 65 -7.04 -7.03 15.86
C ASP A 65 -6.03 -6.06 15.23
N THR A 66 -4.83 -6.55 14.89
CA THR A 66 -3.79 -5.78 14.21
C THR A 66 -4.18 -5.35 12.81
N LEU A 67 -4.84 -6.23 12.05
CA LEU A 67 -5.36 -5.91 10.72
C LEU A 67 -6.58 -5.00 10.73
N TRP A 68 -7.31 -4.89 11.84
CA TRP A 68 -8.46 -3.99 11.92
C TRP A 68 -8.08 -2.62 12.50
N GLN A 69 -7.19 -2.61 13.49
CA GLN A 69 -6.83 -1.43 14.27
C GLN A 69 -5.47 -0.84 13.81
N GLY A 70 -4.66 -1.57 13.04
CA GLY A 70 -3.35 -1.10 12.61
C GLY A 70 -3.32 -0.09 11.46
N TRP A 71 -4.46 0.38 10.93
CA TRP A 71 -4.49 1.23 9.72
C TRP A 71 -4.90 2.67 9.97
N TRP A 72 -5.32 3.01 11.19
CA TRP A 72 -5.89 4.32 11.51
C TRP A 72 -4.85 5.44 11.67
N GLY A 73 -3.57 5.20 11.35
CA GLY A 73 -2.50 6.20 11.43
C GLY A 73 -1.31 5.91 10.52
N LEU A 74 -0.61 6.96 10.05
CA LEU A 74 0.48 6.88 9.07
C LEU A 74 1.66 5.99 9.55
N LEU A 75 2.03 6.08 10.83
CA LEU A 75 3.04 5.21 11.44
C LEU A 75 2.57 3.75 11.57
N SER A 76 1.26 3.53 11.72
CA SER A 76 0.67 2.20 11.90
C SER A 76 0.74 1.36 10.63
N VAL A 77 0.74 2.00 9.45
CA VAL A 77 0.92 1.34 8.13
C VAL A 77 2.26 0.61 8.04
N PHE A 78 3.30 1.12 8.71
CA PHE A 78 4.62 0.46 8.76
C PHE A 78 4.79 -0.47 9.97
N ALA A 79 4.22 -0.12 11.13
CA ALA A 79 4.34 -0.93 12.34
C ALA A 79 3.57 -2.26 12.26
N ALA A 80 2.41 -2.29 11.60
CA ALA A 80 1.60 -3.48 11.43
C ALA A 80 2.32 -4.62 10.67
N PRO A 81 2.93 -4.41 9.47
CA PRO A 81 3.64 -5.46 8.77
C PRO A 81 4.89 -5.95 9.53
N VAL A 82 5.66 -5.06 10.17
CA VAL A 82 6.82 -5.45 10.99
C VAL A 82 6.40 -6.38 12.13
N THR A 83 5.30 -6.05 12.81
CA THR A 83 4.74 -6.89 13.88
C THR A 83 4.31 -8.26 13.35
N MET A 84 3.75 -8.34 12.14
CA MET A 84 3.40 -9.62 11.52
C MET A 84 4.63 -10.48 11.22
N VAL A 85 5.70 -9.88 10.69
CA VAL A 85 6.95 -10.59 10.39
C VAL A 85 7.56 -11.17 11.67
N MET A 86 7.61 -10.38 12.75
CA MET A 86 8.12 -10.86 14.04
C MET A 86 7.32 -12.04 14.62
N ASN A 87 6.04 -12.19 14.25
CA ASN A 87 5.20 -13.30 14.68
C ASN A 87 5.35 -14.58 13.86
N ILE A 88 6.06 -14.56 12.73
CA ILE A 88 6.26 -15.76 11.88
C ILE A 88 7.02 -16.85 12.67
N GLY A 89 8.05 -16.46 13.43
CA GLY A 89 8.81 -17.39 14.27
C GLY A 89 7.95 -18.07 15.33
N ALA A 90 7.15 -17.30 16.08
CA ALA A 90 6.22 -17.84 17.08
C ALA A 90 5.17 -18.76 16.43
N ARG A 91 4.62 -18.36 15.29
CA ARG A 91 3.64 -19.16 14.53
C ARG A 91 4.21 -20.49 14.06
N SER A 92 5.45 -20.51 13.56
CA SER A 92 6.10 -21.73 13.07
C SER A 92 6.27 -22.75 14.20
N ARG A 93 6.77 -22.31 15.37
CA ARG A 93 6.94 -23.15 16.56
C ARG A 93 5.61 -23.70 17.08
N ILE A 94 4.57 -22.86 17.16
CA ILE A 94 3.23 -23.29 17.61
C ILE A 94 2.62 -24.30 16.62
N ARG A 95 2.81 -24.12 15.31
CA ARG A 95 2.28 -25.02 14.28
C ARG A 95 3.01 -26.36 14.21
N ALA A 96 4.29 -26.40 14.58
CA ALA A 96 5.08 -27.61 14.61
C ALA A 96 4.65 -28.59 15.73
N LEU A 97 3.90 -28.11 16.73
CA LEU A 97 3.39 -28.97 17.79
C LEU A 97 2.36 -29.99 17.26
N PRO A 98 2.37 -31.24 17.76
CA PRO A 98 1.31 -32.21 17.51
C PRO A 98 -0.02 -31.79 18.16
N HIS A 99 -1.07 -32.58 17.95
CA HIS A 99 -2.37 -32.30 18.56
C HIS A 99 -2.28 -32.34 20.10
N PRO A 100 -2.86 -31.36 20.82
CA PRO A 100 -2.76 -31.30 22.27
C PRO A 100 -3.59 -32.38 22.97
N VAL A 101 -3.05 -32.95 24.04
CA VAL A 101 -3.70 -33.95 24.91
C VAL A 101 -3.70 -33.50 26.37
N GLY A 102 -4.61 -34.04 27.18
CA GLY A 102 -4.63 -33.83 28.63
C GLY A 102 -4.97 -32.41 29.09
N ASN A 103 -5.99 -31.77 28.48
CA ASN A 103 -6.39 -30.42 28.87
C ASN A 103 -7.16 -30.41 30.21
N LEU A 104 -6.75 -29.55 31.14
CA LEU A 104 -7.43 -29.31 32.42
C LEU A 104 -8.58 -28.30 32.29
N ARG A 105 -8.50 -27.40 31.31
CA ARG A 105 -9.54 -26.40 31.01
C ARG A 105 -9.96 -26.48 29.54
N PRO A 106 -11.12 -25.92 29.17
CA PRO A 106 -11.53 -25.82 27.77
C PRO A 106 -10.47 -25.12 26.92
N GLN A 107 -10.22 -25.65 25.72
CA GLN A 107 -9.31 -25.01 24.77
C GLN A 107 -9.95 -23.74 24.19
N LEU A 108 -9.16 -22.69 23.94
CA LEU A 108 -9.65 -21.53 23.21
C LEU A 108 -10.14 -21.94 21.81
N ALA A 109 -11.38 -21.58 21.50
CA ALA A 109 -11.91 -21.72 20.16
C ALA A 109 -11.04 -20.89 19.19
N PRO A 110 -10.46 -21.50 18.13
CA PRO A 110 -9.61 -20.79 17.16
C PRO A 110 -10.33 -19.66 16.39
N GLY A 111 -11.65 -19.55 16.52
CA GLY A 111 -12.49 -18.56 15.86
C GLY A 111 -12.51 -18.69 14.33
N ARG A 112 -13.29 -17.81 13.67
CA ARG A 112 -13.30 -17.66 12.21
C ARG A 112 -11.93 -17.18 11.71
N ARG A 113 -11.54 -17.62 10.49
CA ARG A 113 -10.27 -17.25 9.84
C ARG A 113 -10.15 -15.73 9.75
N VAL A 114 -8.92 -15.22 9.86
CA VAL A 114 -8.61 -13.77 9.86
C VAL A 114 -9.20 -13.06 8.62
N LEU A 115 -9.14 -13.71 7.45
CA LEU A 115 -9.70 -13.22 6.18
C LEU A 115 -11.22 -13.44 6.03
N ALA A 116 -11.85 -14.20 6.93
CA ALA A 116 -13.29 -14.43 6.93
C ALA A 116 -14.04 -13.38 7.76
N ARG A 117 -13.37 -12.28 8.14
CA ARG A 117 -13.98 -11.15 8.84
C ARG A 117 -14.21 -10.02 7.81
N PRO A 118 -15.47 -9.65 7.52
CA PRO A 118 -15.84 -8.59 6.57
C PRO A 118 -14.98 -7.31 6.63
N PRO A 119 -14.63 -6.77 7.81
CA PRO A 119 -13.82 -5.56 7.90
C PRO A 119 -12.44 -5.67 7.23
N ALA A 120 -11.80 -6.83 7.26
CA ALA A 120 -10.47 -7.02 6.66
C ALA A 120 -10.53 -6.99 5.12
N LEU A 121 -11.62 -7.49 4.52
CA LEU A 121 -11.82 -7.46 3.07
C LEU A 121 -12.10 -6.05 2.57
N VAL A 122 -12.91 -5.27 3.29
CA VAL A 122 -13.22 -3.87 2.94
C VAL A 122 -11.95 -3.02 2.93
N ILE A 123 -11.09 -3.16 3.94
CA ILE A 123 -9.84 -2.40 4.02
C ILE A 123 -8.86 -2.82 2.91
N MET A 124 -8.70 -4.12 2.66
CA MET A 124 -7.86 -4.60 1.55
C MET A 124 -8.35 -4.07 0.20
N ALA A 125 -9.67 -4.08 -0.02
CA ALA A 125 -10.26 -3.52 -1.23
C ALA A 125 -10.00 -2.01 -1.34
N ALA A 126 -10.18 -1.26 -0.25
CA ALA A 126 -9.92 0.18 -0.24
C ALA A 126 -8.44 0.52 -0.53
N LEU A 127 -7.49 -0.25 0.02
CA LEU A 127 -6.06 -0.06 -0.26
C LEU A 127 -5.71 -0.37 -1.71
N VAL A 128 -6.27 -1.44 -2.27
CA VAL A 128 -6.08 -1.79 -3.69
C VAL A 128 -6.66 -0.71 -4.59
N VAL A 129 -7.85 -0.19 -4.28
CA VAL A 129 -8.47 0.91 -5.04
C VAL A 129 -7.65 2.19 -4.93
N ALA A 130 -7.21 2.57 -3.73
CA ALA A 130 -6.38 3.77 -3.54
C ALA A 130 -5.03 3.65 -4.26
N LEU A 131 -4.37 2.49 -4.19
CA LEU A 131 -3.15 2.23 -4.93
C LEU A 131 -3.39 2.29 -6.44
N GLY A 132 -4.47 1.67 -6.92
CA GLY A 132 -4.89 1.73 -8.32
C GLY A 132 -5.10 3.17 -8.79
N ALA A 133 -5.83 3.98 -8.02
CA ALA A 133 -6.08 5.39 -8.35
C ALA A 133 -4.81 6.24 -8.45
N VAL A 134 -3.74 5.89 -7.73
CA VAL A 134 -2.45 6.61 -7.78
C VAL A 134 -1.53 6.07 -8.87
N VAL A 135 -1.49 4.75 -9.05
CA VAL A 135 -0.55 4.08 -9.96
C VAL A 135 -1.06 4.12 -11.40
N VAL A 136 -2.35 3.85 -11.62
CA VAL A 136 -2.94 3.77 -12.97
C VAL A 136 -2.69 5.05 -13.79
N PRO A 137 -2.90 6.29 -13.28
CA PRO A 137 -2.60 7.50 -14.05
C PRO A 137 -1.15 7.63 -14.48
N LYS A 138 -0.20 7.13 -13.68
CA LYS A 138 1.24 7.15 -14.01
C LYS A 138 1.63 6.10 -15.04
N LEU A 139 0.82 5.07 -15.22
CA LEU A 139 1.03 4.01 -16.21
C LEU A 139 0.36 4.31 -17.55
N ILE A 140 -0.55 5.29 -17.60
CA ILE A 140 -1.15 5.74 -18.85
C ILE A 140 -0.13 6.65 -19.54
N PRO A 141 0.37 6.29 -20.73
CA PRO A 141 1.25 7.18 -21.49
C PRO A 141 0.47 8.44 -21.86
N HIS A 142 1.04 9.61 -21.58
CA HIS A 142 0.51 10.88 -22.07
C HIS A 142 0.60 10.88 -23.60
N THR A 143 -0.51 10.62 -24.28
CA THR A 143 -0.64 10.89 -25.70
C THR A 143 -0.65 12.40 -25.87
N GLN A 144 0.50 12.96 -26.22
CA GLN A 144 0.56 14.35 -26.67
C GLN A 144 -0.27 14.48 -27.95
N PRO A 145 -1.05 15.57 -28.10
CA PRO A 145 -1.74 15.85 -29.34
C PRO A 145 -0.70 16.03 -30.47
N THR A 146 -1.04 15.58 -31.67
CA THR A 146 -0.21 15.78 -32.86
C THR A 146 -0.96 16.64 -33.85
N PHE A 147 -0.29 17.63 -34.42
CA PHE A 147 -0.86 18.63 -35.30
C PHE A 147 -0.34 18.54 -36.73
N THR A 148 -1.05 19.21 -37.62
CA THR A 148 -0.78 19.38 -39.06
C THR A 148 -0.86 20.85 -39.47
N ALA A 149 -0.35 21.18 -40.65
CA ALA A 149 -0.46 22.54 -41.18
C ALA A 149 -1.93 22.90 -41.43
N GLY A 150 -2.35 24.06 -40.93
CA GLY A 150 -3.74 24.53 -40.95
C GLY A 150 -4.46 24.45 -39.59
N ASP A 151 -3.93 23.70 -38.64
CA ASP A 151 -4.52 23.60 -37.30
C ASP A 151 -4.28 24.89 -36.50
N CYS A 152 -5.20 25.22 -35.61
CA CYS A 152 -5.06 26.34 -34.69
C CYS A 152 -4.88 25.82 -33.27
N ILE A 153 -4.01 26.50 -32.53
CA ILE A 153 -3.59 26.04 -31.21
C ILE A 153 -3.57 27.19 -30.21
N ARG A 154 -3.64 26.78 -28.95
CA ARG A 154 -3.36 27.62 -27.79
C ARG A 154 -2.19 27.01 -27.03
N ASN A 155 -1.28 27.86 -26.55
CA ASN A 155 -0.20 27.41 -25.67
C ASN A 155 -0.54 27.77 -24.22
N HIS A 156 -0.73 26.76 -23.37
CA HIS A 156 -0.96 26.97 -21.93
C HIS A 156 0.32 27.28 -21.16
N ALA A 157 1.48 27.02 -21.76
CA ALA A 157 2.79 27.35 -21.23
C ALA A 157 3.33 28.67 -21.82
N LYS A 158 4.41 29.21 -21.21
CA LYS A 158 5.13 30.35 -21.77
C LYS A 158 6.23 29.83 -22.70
N TRP A 159 6.27 30.35 -23.92
CA TRP A 159 7.36 30.05 -24.85
C TRP A 159 8.74 30.31 -24.21
N PRO A 160 9.73 29.44 -24.46
CA PRO A 160 9.73 28.35 -25.44
C PRO A 160 9.09 27.03 -24.97
N GLU A 161 8.57 26.97 -23.75
CA GLU A 161 7.88 25.78 -23.24
C GLU A 161 6.53 25.60 -23.95
N GLN A 162 6.20 24.35 -24.27
CA GLN A 162 5.07 23.99 -25.15
C GLN A 162 4.12 23.10 -24.37
N ASP A 163 2.90 23.61 -24.14
CA ASP A 163 1.76 22.85 -23.65
C ASP A 163 0.57 23.18 -24.56
N LEU A 164 0.57 22.52 -25.72
CA LEU A 164 -0.25 22.90 -26.87
C LEU A 164 -1.57 22.13 -26.86
N GLU A 165 -2.66 22.87 -27.02
CA GLU A 165 -4.01 22.32 -27.19
C GLU A 165 -4.58 22.73 -28.55
N GLU A 166 -5.22 21.78 -29.25
CA GLU A 166 -5.95 22.07 -30.48
C GLU A 166 -7.22 22.86 -30.14
N VAL A 167 -7.41 23.99 -30.79
CA VAL A 167 -8.62 24.80 -30.66
C VAL A 167 -9.15 25.13 -32.05
N GLY A 168 -10.46 25.30 -32.16
CA GLY A 168 -11.05 25.71 -33.44
C GLY A 168 -10.52 27.08 -33.85
N CYS A 169 -10.11 27.24 -35.11
CA CYS A 169 -9.55 28.50 -35.63
C CYS A 169 -10.49 29.71 -35.50
N SER A 170 -11.79 29.49 -35.38
CA SER A 170 -12.79 30.54 -35.15
C SER A 170 -13.01 30.86 -33.66
N SER A 171 -12.33 30.15 -32.75
CA SER A 171 -12.42 30.37 -31.31
C SER A 171 -11.67 31.64 -30.91
N PRO A 172 -12.20 32.46 -29.98
CA PRO A 172 -11.45 33.58 -29.41
C PRO A 172 -10.22 33.12 -28.60
N GLU A 173 -10.12 31.83 -28.30
CA GLU A 173 -8.99 31.22 -27.61
C GLU A 173 -7.86 30.78 -28.55
N ALA A 174 -8.05 30.85 -29.88
CA ALA A 174 -7.01 30.58 -30.84
C ALA A 174 -5.92 31.66 -30.78
N GLU A 175 -4.71 31.28 -30.38
CA GLU A 175 -3.58 32.19 -30.23
C GLU A 175 -2.59 32.07 -31.38
N TYR A 176 -2.45 30.86 -31.94
CA TYR A 176 -1.52 30.59 -33.04
C TYR A 176 -2.17 29.71 -34.10
N TRP A 177 -1.74 29.88 -35.35
CA TRP A 177 -2.06 28.97 -36.45
C TRP A 177 -0.79 28.25 -36.92
N ILE A 178 -0.93 26.99 -37.34
CA ILE A 178 0.20 26.11 -37.68
C ILE A 178 0.48 26.13 -39.18
N SER A 179 1.76 26.16 -39.54
CA SER A 179 2.24 25.98 -40.91
C SER A 179 3.46 25.05 -40.98
N ASP A 180 3.86 24.70 -42.20
CA ASP A 180 5.09 23.96 -42.46
C ASP A 180 6.35 24.72 -41.98
N GLY A 181 7.36 23.96 -41.55
CA GLY A 181 8.64 24.45 -41.04
C GLY A 181 9.36 25.46 -41.92
N ASP A 182 9.24 25.30 -43.25
CA ASP A 182 9.89 26.16 -44.24
C ASP A 182 9.32 27.58 -44.26
N LYS A 183 8.21 27.82 -43.54
CA LYS A 183 7.49 29.10 -43.46
C LYS A 183 7.68 29.82 -42.10
N CYS A 184 8.58 29.37 -41.24
CA CYS A 184 8.91 30.06 -39.98
C CYS A 184 9.66 31.37 -40.23
N TRP A 185 9.10 32.49 -39.75
CA TRP A 185 9.71 33.83 -39.80
C TRP A 185 9.81 34.45 -38.39
N GLY A 186 10.57 35.54 -38.24
CA GLY A 186 11.21 35.92 -36.98
C GLY A 186 10.39 36.08 -35.68
N ARG A 187 9.05 36.07 -35.70
CA ARG A 187 8.20 36.07 -34.47
C ARG A 187 7.48 34.74 -34.22
N ASP A 188 7.75 33.74 -35.03
CA ASP A 188 7.09 32.44 -34.99
C ASP A 188 7.87 31.48 -34.08
N TRP A 189 7.16 30.48 -33.58
CA TRP A 189 7.75 29.47 -32.70
C TRP A 189 7.81 28.11 -33.39
N LEU A 190 8.97 27.46 -33.30
CA LEU A 190 9.16 26.08 -33.78
C LEU A 190 8.53 25.10 -32.79
N LEU A 191 7.67 24.21 -33.28
CA LEU A 191 7.12 23.14 -32.46
C LEU A 191 8.14 22.01 -32.29
N TYR A 192 8.10 21.34 -31.14
CA TYR A 192 8.85 20.08 -30.99
C TYR A 192 8.34 19.02 -31.98
N LEU A 193 9.25 18.18 -32.48
CA LEU A 193 8.91 17.13 -33.46
C LEU A 193 7.82 16.16 -32.95
N GLU A 194 7.69 16.02 -31.62
CA GLU A 194 6.68 15.18 -30.95
C GLU A 194 5.25 15.66 -31.22
N TYR A 195 5.06 16.96 -31.44
CA TYR A 195 3.78 17.58 -31.76
C TYR A 195 3.43 17.49 -33.25
N SER A 196 4.28 16.91 -34.10
CA SER A 196 4.00 16.76 -35.54
C SER A 196 3.45 15.38 -35.86
N ALA A 197 2.26 15.31 -36.44
CA ALA A 197 1.68 14.04 -36.90
C ALA A 197 2.55 13.38 -38.00
N GLU A 198 3.26 14.20 -38.78
CA GLU A 198 4.09 13.76 -39.92
C GLU A 198 5.59 13.72 -39.60
N LYS A 199 6.00 13.97 -38.34
CA LYS A 199 7.40 14.12 -37.92
C LYS A 199 8.18 15.15 -38.74
N LYS A 200 7.50 16.22 -39.16
CA LYS A 200 8.09 17.37 -39.86
C LYS A 200 8.17 18.56 -38.93
N THR A 201 9.08 19.48 -39.21
CA THR A 201 9.13 20.78 -38.53
C THR A 201 7.84 21.55 -38.82
N LEU A 202 7.21 22.06 -37.77
CA LEU A 202 6.01 22.90 -37.84
C LEU A 202 6.28 24.24 -37.14
N CYS A 203 5.56 25.27 -37.57
CA CYS A 203 5.70 26.64 -37.09
C CYS A 203 4.36 27.15 -36.55
N ALA A 204 4.36 27.66 -35.32
CA ALA A 204 3.26 28.39 -34.73
C ALA A 204 3.39 29.89 -35.01
N HIS A 205 2.44 30.42 -35.78
CA HIS A 205 2.36 31.83 -36.14
C HIS A 205 1.38 32.54 -35.21
N PRO A 206 1.75 33.65 -34.57
CA PRO A 206 0.83 34.38 -33.71
C PRO A 206 -0.34 34.92 -34.54
N MET A 207 -1.56 34.60 -34.12
CA MET A 207 -2.76 35.21 -34.69
C MET A 207 -2.87 36.65 -34.22
N SER A 208 -3.17 37.57 -35.14
CA SER A 208 -3.58 38.91 -34.74
C SER A 208 -4.94 38.80 -34.09
N LYS A 209 -5.02 39.08 -32.79
CA LYS A 209 -6.29 39.38 -32.14
C LYS A 209 -6.88 40.69 -32.66
#